data_AF-A0A6J3GT53-F1
#
_entry.id   AF-A0A6J3GT53-F1
#
_cell.length_a   1.000
_cell.length_b   1.000
_cell.length_c   1.000
_cell.angle_alpha   90.00
_cell.angle_beta   90.00
_cell.angle_gamma   90.00
#
_symmetry.space_group_name_H-M   'P 1'
#
loop_
_entity.id
_entity.type
_entity.pdbx_description
1 polymer ?
#
loop_
_entity_poly.entity_id
_entity_poly.type
_entity_poly.pdbx_seq_one_letter_code
_entity_poly.pdbx_strand_id
1 'polypeptide(L)'
;MAPLRSTALLWSLLRGSRGVEWVCFRDRIEPRPCGLLQALPSSFEAGLPRRWLSSEAAESGSPETKKPTFMDEEVQSILTKMTGLNLQKTFKPAVQELKPPTYKLMTQAQLEEATRQAVEAAKVKLKMPPVLEERVPINDVLAEDKILEGTETAKYVFTDISYSIPHRERFIVVREPSGTLRKASWEERDRMIQIYFPKEGRKVLTPVIFKEENITTVYSQDRHVDVLNFCFAQFEPDSADYIKVHHLTYEDIDKHGKYDLLRSTRYFGGMVWYLVNNKRIDGLLIDQIQRDLIDDAISLVRLYHILHPDGQSAQEAKDQAAEGINLIKVFAKTEAQKGAYIELTLQTYHQETLSHSAAS
;
A
#
# COMPACT_ATOMS: atom_id res chain seq x y z
N MET A 1 2.17 45.15 47.33
CA MET A 1 3.66 45.08 47.24
C MET A 1 4.04 44.00 46.26
N ALA A 2 5.15 44.19 45.55
CA ALA A 2 5.66 43.48 44.35
C ALA A 2 5.05 43.96 43.02
N PRO A 3 5.82 44.67 42.16
CA PRO A 3 5.30 45.33 40.97
C PRO A 3 5.39 44.49 39.68
N LEU A 4 4.39 44.67 38.83
CA LEU A 4 4.45 44.42 37.38
C LEU A 4 5.57 45.29 36.75
N ARG A 5 6.42 44.69 35.91
CA ARG A 5 7.15 45.44 34.87
C ARG A 5 7.09 44.71 33.54
N SER A 6 6.39 45.37 32.62
CA SER A 6 6.42 45.22 31.17
C SER A 6 7.82 45.45 30.63
N THR A 7 8.23 44.65 29.64
CA THR A 7 9.37 44.95 28.77
C THR A 7 8.89 44.99 27.33
N ALA A 8 8.97 46.20 26.78
CA ALA A 8 8.65 46.55 25.41
C ALA A 8 9.71 46.01 24.44
N LEU A 9 9.24 45.63 23.24
CA LEU A 9 10.04 45.36 22.06
C LEU A 9 10.57 46.68 21.52
N LEU A 10 11.89 46.83 21.42
CA LEU A 10 12.53 47.90 20.66
C LEU A 10 13.30 47.29 19.50
N TRP A 11 12.84 47.59 18.28
CA TRP A 11 13.59 47.36 17.04
C TRP A 11 14.64 48.46 16.89
N SER A 12 15.89 48.07 16.67
CA SER A 12 16.92 48.97 16.17
C SER A 12 17.53 48.37 14.89
N LEU A 13 17.28 49.06 13.78
CA LEU A 13 17.98 48.90 12.50
C LEU A 13 19.42 49.37 12.65
N LEU A 14 20.39 48.50 12.39
CA LEU A 14 21.76 48.90 12.04
C LEU A 14 22.21 48.14 10.79
N ARG A 15 22.40 48.92 9.74
CA ARG A 15 22.99 48.55 8.45
C ARG A 15 24.50 48.73 8.58
N GLY A 16 25.31 47.73 8.26
CA GLY A 16 26.78 47.86 8.29
C GLY A 16 27.52 46.58 7.91
N SER A 17 28.04 46.56 6.70
CA SER A 17 28.78 45.49 6.03
C SER A 17 30.10 45.08 6.71
N ARG A 18 30.41 43.78 6.68
CA ARG A 18 31.61 43.12 6.10
C ARG A 18 31.86 41.79 6.82
N GLY A 19 32.08 40.74 6.03
CA GLY A 19 32.16 39.36 6.51
C GLY A 19 33.41 39.06 7.31
N VAL A 20 33.27 38.07 8.20
CA VAL A 20 34.30 37.16 8.65
C VAL A 20 33.62 35.83 8.96
N GLU A 21 34.06 34.79 8.27
CA GLU A 21 33.79 33.37 8.54
C GLU A 21 34.12 33.02 10.00
N TRP A 22 33.18 32.39 10.70
CA TRP A 22 33.48 31.65 11.92
C TRP A 22 32.96 30.23 11.77
N VAL A 23 33.90 29.36 11.42
CA VAL A 23 33.76 27.90 11.45
C VAL A 23 33.74 27.48 12.92
N CYS A 24 32.59 27.03 13.42
CA CYS A 24 32.53 26.33 14.70
C CYS A 24 32.84 24.86 14.48
N PHE A 25 34.06 24.47 14.87
CA PHE A 25 34.42 23.08 15.15
C PHE A 25 33.49 22.56 16.25
N ARG A 26 32.73 21.50 15.95
CA ARG A 26 32.02 20.71 16.95
C ARG A 26 32.88 19.50 17.26
N ASP A 27 33.46 19.50 18.45
CA ASP A 27 34.29 18.43 18.98
C ASP A 27 33.56 17.08 18.89
N ARG A 28 34.18 16.15 18.16
CA ARG A 28 33.90 14.73 18.22
C ARG A 28 34.53 14.18 19.51
N ILE A 29 33.69 13.63 20.38
CA ILE A 29 34.15 12.72 21.43
C ILE A 29 34.11 11.31 20.83
N GLU A 30 35.26 10.87 20.31
CA GLU A 30 35.57 9.46 20.06
C GLU A 30 36.04 8.81 21.36
N PRO A 31 35.52 7.64 21.76
CA PRO A 31 36.20 6.78 22.70
C PRO A 31 37.24 5.93 21.95
N ARG A 32 38.53 6.13 22.24
CA ARG A 32 39.60 5.23 21.80
C ARG A 32 39.64 3.94 22.63
N PRO A 33 40.05 2.81 22.02
CA PRO A 33 40.10 1.51 22.66
C PRO A 33 41.44 1.29 23.37
N CYS A 34 41.41 0.70 24.57
CA CYS A 34 42.58 0.11 25.20
C CYS A 34 42.47 -1.41 25.11
N GLY A 35 43.38 -2.03 24.36
CA GLY A 35 43.59 -3.47 24.38
C GLY A 35 44.69 -3.86 25.38
N LEU A 36 44.57 -5.05 25.96
CA LEU A 36 45.71 -5.92 26.21
C LEU A 36 45.25 -7.39 26.27
N LEU A 37 45.95 -8.17 25.47
CA LEU A 37 45.83 -9.58 25.12
C LEU A 37 45.97 -10.53 26.32
N GLN A 38 45.27 -11.67 26.27
CA GLN A 38 45.83 -12.99 26.60
C GLN A 38 45.14 -14.07 25.76
N ALA A 39 45.92 -15.08 25.36
CA ALA A 39 45.64 -16.00 24.27
C ALA A 39 45.49 -17.46 24.72
N LEU A 40 44.56 -18.16 24.04
CA LEU A 40 44.53 -19.59 23.59
C LEU A 40 44.38 -20.72 24.65
N PRO A 41 43.77 -21.89 24.29
CA PRO A 41 43.80 -22.53 22.97
C PRO A 41 42.47 -23.00 22.33
N SER A 42 42.58 -23.13 21.00
CA SER A 42 41.91 -24.02 20.01
C SER A 42 41.32 -25.31 20.58
N SER A 43 40.29 -25.96 20.03
CA SER A 43 39.74 -26.09 18.66
C SER A 43 38.51 -26.99 18.80
N PHE A 44 37.46 -26.84 17.99
CA PHE A 44 36.74 -27.98 17.41
C PHE A 44 35.81 -27.47 16.28
N GLU A 45 35.99 -28.07 15.11
CA GLU A 45 35.33 -27.72 13.85
C GLU A 45 33.92 -28.33 13.70
N ALA A 46 33.12 -27.61 12.90
CA ALA A 46 32.17 -28.09 11.89
C ALA A 46 30.92 -28.90 12.30
N GLY A 47 29.75 -28.34 11.94
CA GLY A 47 28.52 -29.12 11.71
C GLY A 47 27.21 -28.34 11.79
N LEU A 48 26.84 -27.61 10.73
CA LEU A 48 25.43 -27.48 10.31
C LEU A 48 25.27 -28.39 9.07
N PRO A 49 24.07 -28.87 8.66
CA PRO A 49 22.72 -28.56 9.14
C PRO A 49 21.79 -29.80 9.29
N ARG A 50 20.62 -29.68 9.94
CA ARG A 50 19.43 -30.46 9.53
C ARG A 50 18.18 -29.60 9.55
N ARG A 51 17.82 -29.19 8.34
CA ARG A 51 16.51 -28.74 7.88
C ARG A 51 15.48 -29.84 8.19
N TRP A 52 14.49 -29.56 9.04
CA TRP A 52 13.29 -30.39 9.13
C TRP A 52 12.41 -30.07 7.91
N LEU A 53 12.46 -30.97 6.93
CA LEU A 53 11.47 -31.09 5.88
C LEU A 53 10.39 -32.03 6.42
N SER A 54 9.19 -31.52 6.67
CA SER A 54 8.00 -32.37 6.74
C SER A 54 7.69 -32.84 5.33
N SER A 55 8.01 -34.10 5.02
CA SER A 55 7.42 -34.80 3.89
C SER A 55 5.97 -35.14 4.26
N GLU A 56 5.02 -34.39 3.73
CA GLU A 56 3.68 -34.94 3.55
C GLU A 56 3.69 -35.77 2.27
N ALA A 57 3.11 -36.96 2.39
CA ALA A 57 3.03 -37.96 1.35
C ALA A 57 2.31 -37.40 0.11
N ALA A 58 2.91 -37.65 -1.05
CA ALA A 58 2.30 -37.38 -2.34
C ALA A 58 1.08 -38.29 -2.53
N GLU A 59 -0.11 -37.76 -2.26
CA GLU A 59 -1.32 -38.27 -2.89
C GLU A 59 -1.45 -37.66 -4.29
N SER A 60 -1.60 -38.56 -5.25
CA SER A 60 -1.79 -38.31 -6.67
C SER A 60 -3.09 -37.54 -6.92
N GLY A 61 -3.01 -36.21 -6.97
CA GLY A 61 -4.00 -35.34 -7.59
C GLY A 61 -3.42 -34.72 -8.86
N SER A 62 -4.26 -34.48 -9.87
CA SER A 62 -3.96 -33.63 -11.04
C SER A 62 -3.24 -32.32 -10.63
N PRO A 63 -2.44 -31.67 -11.50
CA PRO A 63 -1.91 -30.35 -11.17
C PRO A 63 -3.09 -29.39 -11.05
N GLU A 64 -3.59 -29.19 -9.83
CA GLU A 64 -4.47 -28.08 -9.53
C GLU A 64 -3.69 -26.82 -9.90
N THR A 65 -4.09 -26.17 -10.99
CA THR A 65 -3.51 -24.90 -11.41
C THR A 65 -3.78 -23.90 -10.29
N LYS A 66 -2.77 -23.69 -9.44
CA LYS A 66 -2.86 -22.76 -8.30
C LYS A 66 -3.33 -21.42 -8.84
N LYS A 67 -4.36 -20.84 -8.21
CA LYS A 67 -4.84 -19.51 -8.58
C LYS A 67 -3.69 -18.50 -8.44
N PRO A 68 -3.46 -17.65 -9.46
CA PRO A 68 -2.45 -16.62 -9.40
C PRO A 68 -2.65 -15.74 -8.16
N THR A 69 -1.55 -15.42 -7.48
CA THR A 69 -1.56 -14.53 -6.32
C THR A 69 -1.24 -13.11 -6.77
N PHE A 70 -1.71 -12.10 -6.03
CA PHE A 70 -1.45 -10.70 -6.34
C PHE A 70 0.06 -10.38 -6.47
N MET A 71 0.92 -11.10 -5.76
CA MET A 71 2.38 -10.90 -5.74
C MET A 71 3.14 -11.61 -6.88
N ASP A 72 2.45 -12.36 -7.73
CA ASP A 72 3.10 -13.07 -8.84
C ASP A 72 3.70 -12.08 -9.84
N GLU A 73 4.87 -12.41 -10.40
CA GLU A 73 5.62 -11.49 -11.27
C GLU A 73 4.83 -11.09 -12.52
N GLU A 74 4.09 -12.04 -13.12
CA GLU A 74 3.23 -11.79 -14.28
C GLU A 74 2.13 -10.78 -13.93
N VAL A 75 1.42 -11.00 -12.83
CA VAL A 75 0.36 -10.10 -12.34
C VAL A 75 0.92 -8.72 -12.03
N GLN A 76 2.03 -8.66 -11.29
CA GLN A 76 2.68 -7.39 -10.93
C GLN A 76 3.16 -6.63 -12.16
N SER A 77 3.68 -7.32 -13.19
CA SER A 77 4.10 -6.69 -14.45
C SER A 77 2.92 -6.04 -15.18
N ILE A 78 1.78 -6.73 -15.26
CA ILE A 78 0.55 -6.25 -15.90
C ILE A 78 0.00 -5.04 -15.13
N LEU A 79 -0.12 -5.15 -13.81
CA LEU A 79 -0.63 -4.08 -12.97
C LEU A 79 0.28 -2.85 -12.99
N THR A 80 1.60 -3.05 -13.01
CA THR A 80 2.57 -1.94 -13.11
C THR A 80 2.46 -1.23 -14.46
N LYS A 81 2.28 -1.98 -15.56
CA LYS A 81 2.04 -1.42 -16.89
C LYS A 81 0.79 -0.54 -16.90
N MET A 82 -0.34 -1.08 -16.44
CA MET A 82 -1.63 -0.37 -16.44
C MET A 82 -1.65 0.86 -15.52
N THR A 83 -0.92 0.80 -14.40
CA THR A 83 -0.83 1.94 -13.46
C THR A 83 -0.22 3.17 -14.15
N GLY A 84 0.70 2.95 -15.08
CA GLY A 84 1.47 4.00 -15.75
C GLY A 84 2.36 4.79 -14.78
N LEU A 85 3.16 5.70 -15.33
CA LEU A 85 4.06 6.54 -14.56
C LEU A 85 3.95 7.99 -15.04
N ASN A 86 3.35 8.83 -14.22
CA ASN A 86 3.28 10.28 -14.43
C ASN A 86 4.07 11.00 -13.33
N LEU A 87 5.24 11.53 -13.67
CA LEU A 87 6.14 12.21 -12.73
C LEU A 87 5.50 13.43 -12.05
N GLN A 88 4.65 14.18 -12.77
CA GLN A 88 3.99 15.36 -12.24
C GLN A 88 2.97 14.99 -11.17
N LYS A 89 2.26 13.87 -11.36
CA LYS A 89 1.28 13.37 -10.40
C LYS A 89 1.95 12.68 -9.21
N THR A 90 2.97 11.86 -9.44
CA THR A 90 3.67 11.13 -8.38
C THR A 90 4.45 12.06 -7.44
N PHE A 91 5.03 13.13 -7.99
CA PHE A 91 5.75 14.17 -7.24
C PHE A 91 4.96 15.47 -7.18
N LYS A 92 3.64 15.36 -6.91
CA LYS A 92 2.80 16.53 -6.63
C LYS A 92 3.39 17.34 -5.44
N PRO A 93 3.47 18.68 -5.54
CA PRO A 93 3.91 19.52 -4.43
C PRO A 93 3.09 19.26 -3.17
N ALA A 94 3.77 18.90 -2.08
CA ALA A 94 3.13 18.67 -0.79
C ALA A 94 2.92 20.01 -0.06
N VAL A 95 1.79 20.13 0.64
CA VAL A 95 1.54 21.24 1.56
C VAL A 95 2.34 20.95 2.83
N GLN A 96 3.56 21.46 2.88
CA GLN A 96 4.51 21.30 3.99
C GLN A 96 5.36 22.55 4.14
N GLU A 97 6.19 22.61 5.20
CA GLU A 97 7.14 23.71 5.37
C GLU A 97 8.08 23.82 4.15
N LEU A 98 8.05 24.99 3.51
CA LEU A 98 8.79 25.25 2.29
C LEU A 98 10.23 25.67 2.61
N LYS A 99 11.16 25.13 1.82
CA LYS A 99 12.57 25.51 1.82
C LYS A 99 12.89 26.20 0.49
N PRO A 100 13.86 27.13 0.46
CA PRO A 100 14.26 27.77 -0.79
C PRO A 100 14.76 26.71 -1.78
N PRO A 101 14.35 26.78 -3.07
CA PRO A 101 14.76 25.81 -4.07
C PRO A 101 16.23 25.98 -4.46
N THR A 102 16.90 24.88 -4.80
CA THR A 102 18.29 24.88 -5.27
C THR A 102 18.33 24.77 -6.79
N TYR A 103 18.95 25.73 -7.45
CA TYR A 103 19.13 25.72 -8.91
C TYR A 103 20.48 25.11 -9.28
N LYS A 104 20.51 24.36 -10.39
CA LYS A 104 21.72 23.77 -10.97
C LYS A 104 21.68 23.96 -12.48
N LEU A 105 22.82 24.32 -13.08
CA LEU A 105 22.99 24.33 -14.53
C LEU A 105 23.38 22.92 -14.97
N MET A 106 22.64 22.35 -15.91
CA MET A 106 22.85 20.98 -16.38
C MET A 106 23.00 20.93 -17.90
N THR A 107 23.83 20.00 -18.37
CA THR A 107 23.85 19.62 -19.79
C THR A 107 22.66 18.70 -20.11
N GLN A 108 22.39 18.48 -21.39
CA GLN A 108 21.30 17.58 -21.82
C GLN A 108 21.46 16.16 -21.25
N ALA A 109 22.68 15.60 -21.28
CA ALA A 109 22.97 14.28 -20.72
C ALA A 109 22.70 14.22 -19.20
N GLN A 110 23.09 15.27 -18.47
CA GLN A 110 22.84 15.36 -17.02
C GLN A 110 21.34 15.47 -16.71
N LEU A 111 20.57 16.16 -17.57
CA LEU A 111 19.12 16.24 -17.43
C LEU A 111 18.46 14.87 -17.65
N GLU A 112 18.90 14.12 -18.65
CA GLU A 112 18.41 12.75 -18.92
C GLU A 112 18.76 11.77 -17.80
N GLU A 113 19.95 11.89 -17.21
CA GLU A 113 20.31 11.11 -16.03
C GLU A 113 19.43 11.46 -14.81
N ALA A 114 19.18 12.75 -14.58
CA ALA A 114 18.32 13.21 -13.49
C ALA A 114 16.86 12.76 -13.67
N THR A 115 16.34 12.77 -14.91
CA THR A 115 15.00 12.25 -15.19
C THR A 115 14.94 10.74 -15.00
N ARG A 116 15.97 9.98 -15.39
CA ARG A 116 16.05 8.54 -15.13
C ARG A 116 16.03 8.23 -13.64
N GLN A 117 16.81 8.95 -12.83
CA GLN A 117 16.81 8.82 -11.37
C GLN A 117 15.43 9.13 -10.77
N ALA A 118 14.74 10.17 -11.27
CA ALA A 118 13.38 10.49 -10.84
C ALA A 118 12.38 9.38 -11.19
N VAL A 119 12.52 8.73 -12.35
CA VAL A 119 11.72 7.58 -12.75
C VAL A 119 11.97 6.36 -11.85
N GLU A 120 13.23 6.07 -11.52
CA GLU A 120 13.58 4.99 -10.59
C GLU A 120 13.00 5.24 -9.19
N ALA A 121 13.13 6.46 -8.67
CA ALA A 121 12.52 6.85 -7.40
C ALA A 121 10.98 6.77 -7.44
N ALA A 122 10.36 7.15 -8.56
CA ALA A 122 8.92 7.03 -8.75
C ALA A 122 8.46 5.56 -8.73
N LYS A 123 9.22 4.64 -9.35
CA LYS A 123 8.92 3.20 -9.31
C LYS A 123 8.93 2.65 -7.88
N VAL A 124 9.90 3.05 -7.05
CA VAL A 124 9.94 2.66 -5.63
C VAL A 124 8.74 3.22 -4.87
N LYS A 125 8.36 4.47 -5.13
CA LYS A 125 7.19 5.12 -4.49
C LYS A 125 5.85 4.50 -4.92
N LEU A 126 5.77 4.03 -6.16
CA LEU A 126 4.61 3.37 -6.75
C LEU A 126 4.48 1.88 -6.38
N LYS A 127 5.41 1.33 -5.59
CA LYS A 127 5.32 -0.04 -5.12
C LYS A 127 3.98 -0.28 -4.43
N MET A 128 3.21 -1.21 -4.98
CA MET A 128 1.87 -1.52 -4.53
C MET A 128 1.91 -2.24 -3.16
N PRO A 129 1.02 -1.88 -2.21
CA PRO A 129 0.90 -2.61 -0.97
C PRO A 129 0.34 -4.01 -1.22
N PRO A 130 0.74 -5.02 -0.43
CA PRO A 130 0.19 -6.36 -0.57
C PRO A 130 -1.30 -6.39 -0.22
N VAL A 131 -2.06 -7.12 -1.03
CA VAL A 131 -3.46 -7.44 -0.76
C VAL A 131 -3.48 -8.73 0.05
N LEU A 132 -3.95 -8.65 1.29
CA LEU A 132 -4.09 -9.78 2.21
C LEU A 132 -5.57 -10.02 2.49
N GLU A 133 -5.89 -11.26 2.85
CA GLU A 133 -7.22 -11.60 3.35
C GLU A 133 -7.41 -11.10 4.78
N GLU A 134 -8.67 -11.07 5.21
CA GLU A 134 -9.03 -10.69 6.57
C GLU A 134 -8.46 -11.70 7.57
N ARG A 135 -7.74 -11.18 8.58
CA ARG A 135 -7.15 -12.02 9.63
C ARG A 135 -8.23 -12.67 10.51
N VAL A 136 -8.00 -13.92 10.88
CA VAL A 136 -8.88 -14.67 11.80
C VAL A 136 -8.78 -14.10 13.23
N PRO A 137 -9.91 -13.90 13.94
CA PRO A 137 -9.90 -13.43 15.32
C PRO A 137 -9.19 -14.41 16.26
N ILE A 138 -8.43 -13.88 17.22
CA ILE A 138 -7.68 -14.67 18.21
C ILE A 138 -8.57 -14.91 19.43
N ASN A 139 -8.97 -16.16 19.64
CA ASN A 139 -9.73 -16.60 20.81
C ASN A 139 -8.97 -17.72 21.53
N ASP A 140 -7.82 -17.37 22.12
CA ASP A 140 -6.93 -18.32 22.78
C ASP A 140 -6.80 -17.97 24.27
N VAL A 141 -7.16 -18.94 25.12
CA VAL A 141 -7.15 -18.82 26.59
C VAL A 141 -5.97 -19.61 27.13
N LEU A 142 -5.10 -18.95 27.88
CA LEU A 142 -3.88 -19.53 28.42
C LEU A 142 -4.10 -20.18 29.78
N ALA A 143 -4.89 -19.53 30.65
CA ALA A 143 -5.17 -20.00 32.01
C ALA A 143 -6.49 -19.42 32.54
N GLU A 144 -7.12 -20.13 33.48
CA GLU A 144 -8.35 -19.71 34.15
C GLU A 144 -8.25 -19.92 35.66
N ASP A 145 -8.20 -18.82 36.43
CA ASP A 145 -8.18 -18.90 37.90
C ASP A 145 -9.44 -18.26 38.48
N LYS A 146 -10.46 -19.10 38.69
CA LYS A 146 -11.77 -18.69 39.24
C LYS A 146 -11.71 -18.06 40.63
N ILE A 147 -10.61 -18.27 41.35
CA ILE A 147 -10.39 -17.68 42.69
C ILE A 147 -10.28 -16.15 42.60
N LEU A 148 -9.82 -15.62 41.46
CA LEU A 148 -9.65 -14.19 41.23
C LEU A 148 -10.89 -13.51 40.67
N GLU A 149 -11.94 -14.29 40.38
CA GLU A 149 -13.23 -13.78 39.92
C GLU A 149 -13.85 -12.81 40.94
N GLY A 150 -14.21 -11.60 40.50
CA GLY A 150 -14.83 -10.59 41.34
C GLY A 150 -13.89 -9.83 42.29
N THR A 151 -12.58 -10.09 42.23
CA THR A 151 -11.58 -9.33 43.01
C THR A 151 -11.31 -7.96 42.39
N GLU A 152 -11.29 -7.90 41.05
CA GLU A 152 -10.97 -6.70 40.27
C GLU A 152 -12.16 -6.31 39.38
N THR A 153 -12.29 -5.01 39.08
CA THR A 153 -13.38 -4.48 38.23
C THR A 153 -12.96 -4.25 36.79
N ALA A 154 -11.67 -4.01 36.55
CA ALA A 154 -11.12 -3.70 35.24
C ALA A 154 -10.19 -4.82 34.75
N LYS A 155 -10.04 -4.91 33.43
CA LYS A 155 -9.07 -5.82 32.81
C LYS A 155 -7.67 -5.22 32.81
N TYR A 156 -6.67 -6.06 33.02
CA TYR A 156 -5.26 -5.69 32.91
C TYR A 156 -4.68 -6.21 31.60
N VAL A 157 -3.89 -5.38 30.93
CA VAL A 157 -3.25 -5.72 29.65
C VAL A 157 -1.74 -5.70 29.84
N PHE A 158 -1.13 -6.87 29.73
CA PHE A 158 0.32 -7.03 29.84
C PHE A 158 0.91 -7.15 28.44
N THR A 159 1.88 -6.30 28.13
CA THR A 159 2.53 -6.24 26.82
C THR A 159 4.03 -6.42 26.98
N ASP A 160 4.60 -7.39 26.28
CA ASP A 160 6.06 -7.50 26.15
C ASP A 160 6.58 -6.35 25.28
N ILE A 161 7.56 -5.59 25.77
CA ILE A 161 8.15 -4.41 25.10
C ILE A 161 9.58 -4.65 24.58
N SER A 162 9.99 -5.91 24.44
CA SER A 162 11.32 -6.28 23.91
C SER A 162 11.52 -5.77 22.48
N TYR A 163 12.62 -5.05 22.22
CA TYR A 163 12.87 -4.40 20.93
C TYR A 163 13.20 -5.37 19.78
N SER A 164 13.86 -6.49 20.08
CA SER A 164 14.30 -7.47 19.08
C SER A 164 13.17 -8.31 18.48
N ILE A 165 11.96 -8.26 19.05
CA ILE A 165 10.84 -9.12 18.65
C ILE A 165 9.92 -8.38 17.67
N PRO A 166 9.57 -8.97 16.51
CA PRO A 166 8.68 -8.35 15.56
C PRO A 166 7.25 -8.23 16.12
N HIS A 167 6.52 -7.22 15.63
CA HIS A 167 5.19 -6.89 16.14
C HIS A 167 4.14 -7.99 15.94
N ARG A 168 4.34 -8.96 15.03
CA ARG A 168 3.43 -10.10 14.83
C ARG A 168 3.66 -11.27 15.80
N GLU A 169 4.86 -11.40 16.36
CA GLU A 169 5.22 -12.48 17.29
C GLU A 169 5.18 -12.05 18.76
N ARG A 170 5.10 -10.74 19.01
CA ARG A 170 5.01 -10.15 20.35
C ARG A 170 3.87 -10.72 21.19
N PHE A 171 4.14 -11.03 22.45
CA PHE A 171 3.13 -11.51 23.39
C PHE A 171 2.37 -10.34 24.04
N ILE A 172 1.05 -10.36 23.90
CA ILE A 172 0.13 -9.44 24.56
C ILE A 172 -1.00 -10.25 25.16
N VAL A 173 -1.13 -10.18 26.47
CA VAL A 173 -2.11 -10.96 27.24
C VAL A 173 -3.02 -10.03 28.03
N VAL A 174 -4.26 -10.46 28.19
CA VAL A 174 -5.31 -9.73 28.89
C VAL A 174 -5.78 -10.60 30.05
N ARG A 175 -5.70 -10.05 31.25
CA ARG A 175 -6.31 -10.63 32.46
C ARG A 175 -7.68 -10.00 32.65
N GLU A 176 -8.72 -10.80 32.56
CA GLU A 176 -10.09 -10.36 32.74
C GLU A 176 -10.54 -10.44 34.21
N PRO A 177 -11.54 -9.64 34.61
CA PRO A 177 -12.15 -9.70 35.95
C PRO A 177 -12.71 -11.08 36.34
N SER A 178 -12.99 -11.94 35.36
CA SER A 178 -13.41 -13.34 35.56
C SER A 178 -12.29 -14.25 36.08
N GLY A 179 -11.03 -13.77 36.11
CA GLY A 179 -9.86 -14.60 36.40
C GLY A 179 -9.32 -15.34 35.18
N THR A 180 -9.82 -15.07 33.97
CA THR A 180 -9.32 -15.64 32.71
C THR A 180 -8.10 -14.86 32.21
N LEU A 181 -7.01 -15.56 31.89
CA LEU A 181 -5.86 -15.03 31.16
C LEU A 181 -5.93 -15.48 29.70
N ARG A 182 -6.21 -14.55 28.80
CA ARG A 182 -6.29 -14.82 27.36
C ARG A 182 -5.31 -13.99 26.56
N LYS A 183 -5.09 -14.36 25.30
CA LYS A 183 -4.40 -13.49 24.34
C LYS A 183 -5.27 -12.25 24.03
N ALA A 184 -4.62 -11.13 23.77
CA ALA A 184 -5.30 -9.92 23.32
C ALA A 184 -5.96 -10.14 21.95
N SER A 185 -7.11 -9.51 21.74
CA SER A 185 -7.71 -9.37 20.41
C SER A 185 -6.79 -8.56 19.49
N TRP A 186 -7.03 -8.62 18.19
CA TRP A 186 -6.22 -7.90 17.22
C TRP A 186 -6.33 -6.37 17.39
N GLU A 187 -7.51 -5.86 17.74
CA GLU A 187 -7.75 -4.43 17.97
C GLU A 187 -7.02 -3.96 19.24
N GLU A 188 -7.06 -4.77 20.31
CA GLU A 188 -6.30 -4.52 21.53
C GLU A 188 -4.80 -4.53 21.24
N ARG A 189 -4.33 -5.49 20.44
CA ARG A 189 -2.93 -5.64 20.04
C ARG A 189 -2.44 -4.43 19.28
N ASP A 190 -3.12 -4.03 18.20
CA ASP A 190 -2.73 -2.91 17.37
C ASP A 190 -2.70 -1.60 18.18
N ARG A 191 -3.66 -1.43 19.10
CA ARG A 191 -3.72 -0.29 20.01
C ARG A 191 -2.57 -0.28 21.01
N MET A 192 -2.26 -1.42 21.65
CA MET A 192 -1.15 -1.52 22.61
C MET A 192 0.19 -1.28 21.92
N ILE A 193 0.39 -1.84 20.72
CA ILE A 193 1.59 -1.62 19.93
C ILE A 193 1.76 -0.14 19.64
N GLN A 194 0.70 0.59 19.24
CA GLN A 194 0.82 2.02 18.99
C GLN A 194 1.15 2.85 20.25
N ILE A 195 0.71 2.41 21.44
CA ILE A 195 1.00 3.10 22.70
C ILE A 195 2.48 2.97 23.07
N TYR A 196 3.04 1.76 22.98
CA TYR A 196 4.44 1.51 23.35
C TYR A 196 5.43 1.81 22.22
N PHE A 197 5.01 1.62 20.97
CA PHE A 197 5.81 1.82 19.75
C PHE A 197 5.05 2.75 18.78
N PRO A 198 5.06 4.07 19.04
CA PRO A 198 4.30 5.02 18.25
C PRO A 198 4.82 5.09 16.81
N LYS A 199 3.96 4.73 15.84
CA LYS A 199 4.20 4.92 14.41
C LYS A 199 3.59 6.22 13.93
N GLU A 200 4.32 6.97 13.11
CA GLU A 200 3.83 8.21 12.50
C GLU A 200 2.59 7.95 11.63
N GLY A 201 1.61 8.86 11.73
CA GLY A 201 0.34 8.77 10.99
C GLY A 201 -0.72 7.85 11.60
N ARG A 202 -0.36 6.98 12.55
CA ARG A 202 -1.31 6.11 13.26
C ARG A 202 -1.78 6.74 14.57
N LYS A 203 -3.09 6.72 14.83
CA LYS A 203 -3.69 7.16 16.09
C LYS A 203 -4.15 5.96 16.92
N VAL A 204 -4.09 6.09 18.24
CA VAL A 204 -4.52 5.06 19.21
C VAL A 204 -6.04 4.84 19.14
N LEU A 205 -6.80 5.91 18.98
CA LEU A 205 -8.24 5.86 18.76
C LEU A 205 -8.53 5.98 17.26
N THR A 206 -9.48 5.18 16.78
CA THR A 206 -9.90 5.19 15.39
C THR A 206 -10.39 6.58 14.98
N PRO A 207 -9.81 7.18 13.93
CA PRO A 207 -10.21 8.50 13.45
C PRO A 207 -11.66 8.55 12.99
N VAL A 208 -12.36 9.65 13.33
CA VAL A 208 -13.78 9.88 12.99
C VAL A 208 -14.02 9.98 11.48
N ILE A 209 -12.98 10.25 10.68
CA ILE A 209 -13.05 10.30 9.21
C ILE A 209 -13.51 8.97 8.60
N PHE A 210 -13.28 7.83 9.27
CA PHE A 210 -13.66 6.51 8.76
C PHE A 210 -15.13 6.15 9.03
N LYS A 211 -15.91 7.04 9.65
CA LYS A 211 -17.37 6.89 9.71
C LYS A 211 -17.96 7.10 8.32
N GLU A 212 -18.99 6.32 7.98
CA GLU A 212 -19.58 6.28 6.64
C GLU A 212 -20.01 7.67 6.14
N GLU A 213 -20.67 8.46 6.99
CA GLU A 213 -21.08 9.85 6.68
C GLU A 213 -19.90 10.75 6.27
N ASN A 214 -18.78 10.64 6.99
CA ASN A 214 -17.58 11.44 6.73
C ASN A 214 -16.81 10.94 5.52
N ILE A 215 -16.81 9.63 5.28
CA ILE A 215 -16.20 9.06 4.08
C ILE A 215 -16.92 9.57 2.82
N THR A 216 -18.26 9.54 2.80
CA THR A 216 -19.05 9.99 1.63
C THR A 216 -18.82 11.47 1.31
N THR A 217 -18.67 12.31 2.32
CA THR A 217 -18.34 13.73 2.12
C THR A 217 -16.95 13.93 1.52
N VAL A 218 -15.97 13.10 1.88
CA VAL A 218 -14.62 13.13 1.28
C VAL A 218 -14.64 12.62 -0.18
N TYR A 219 -15.44 11.60 -0.48
CA TYR A 219 -15.62 11.11 -1.86
C TYR A 219 -16.25 12.14 -2.78
N SER A 220 -17.18 12.95 -2.25
CA SER A 220 -17.79 14.06 -2.98
C SER A 220 -16.76 15.14 -3.40
N GLN A 221 -15.58 15.16 -2.78
CA GLN A 221 -14.48 16.09 -3.08
C GLN A 221 -13.39 15.48 -3.98
N ASP A 222 -13.59 14.26 -4.51
CA ASP A 222 -12.60 13.53 -5.32
C ASP A 222 -11.28 13.23 -4.60
N ARG A 223 -11.33 13.10 -3.27
CA ARG A 223 -10.17 12.88 -2.41
C ARG A 223 -9.98 11.41 -2.01
N HIS A 224 -10.29 10.50 -2.91
CA HIS A 224 -10.17 9.05 -2.69
C HIS A 224 -8.74 8.62 -2.32
N VAL A 225 -7.73 9.20 -2.99
CA VAL A 225 -6.31 8.92 -2.72
C VAL A 225 -5.93 9.28 -1.28
N ASP A 226 -6.50 10.36 -0.73
CA ASP A 226 -6.23 10.76 0.65
C ASP A 226 -6.83 9.77 1.64
N VAL A 227 -8.05 9.29 1.38
CA VAL A 227 -8.70 8.25 2.21
C VAL A 227 -7.85 6.98 2.25
N LEU A 228 -7.35 6.52 1.10
CA LEU A 228 -6.48 5.33 1.03
C LEU A 228 -5.12 5.57 1.72
N ASN A 229 -4.56 6.78 1.63
CA ASN A 229 -3.35 7.15 2.36
C ASN A 229 -3.57 7.14 3.88
N PHE A 230 -4.69 7.69 4.36
CA PHE A 230 -5.04 7.67 5.78
C PHE A 230 -5.30 6.24 6.26
N CYS A 231 -6.01 5.43 5.48
CA CYS A 231 -6.29 4.03 5.80
C CYS A 231 -5.00 3.22 5.93
N PHE A 232 -4.09 3.37 4.97
CA PHE A 232 -2.78 2.71 4.96
C PHE A 232 -1.88 3.10 6.14
N ALA A 233 -1.96 4.36 6.60
CA ALA A 233 -1.23 4.80 7.78
C ALA A 233 -1.87 4.30 9.09
N GLN A 234 -3.20 4.33 9.15
CA GLN A 234 -3.96 4.04 10.36
C GLN A 234 -4.05 2.54 10.68
N PHE A 235 -4.39 1.71 9.69
CA PHE A 235 -4.71 0.30 9.90
C PHE A 235 -3.62 -0.64 9.37
N GLU A 236 -3.70 -1.91 9.72
CA GLU A 236 -2.86 -2.98 9.13
C GLU A 236 -3.55 -3.56 7.88
N PRO A 237 -2.80 -4.03 6.88
CA PRO A 237 -3.36 -4.48 5.59
C PRO A 237 -4.28 -5.70 5.68
N ASP A 238 -4.18 -6.50 6.74
CA ASP A 238 -4.99 -7.69 7.03
C ASP A 238 -6.17 -7.41 7.98
N SER A 239 -6.36 -6.16 8.40
CA SER A 239 -7.46 -5.78 9.29
C SER A 239 -8.78 -5.61 8.53
N ALA A 240 -9.90 -5.94 9.19
CA ALA A 240 -11.23 -5.81 8.63
C ALA A 240 -11.55 -4.36 8.20
N ASP A 241 -11.19 -3.38 9.02
CA ASP A 241 -11.42 -1.96 8.73
C ASP A 241 -10.63 -1.49 7.50
N TYR A 242 -9.39 -1.96 7.34
CA TYR A 242 -8.58 -1.65 6.16
C TYR A 242 -9.26 -2.15 4.88
N ILE A 243 -9.66 -3.43 4.88
CA ILE A 243 -10.30 -4.06 3.74
C ILE A 243 -11.64 -3.37 3.43
N LYS A 244 -12.46 -3.12 4.46
CA LYS A 244 -13.76 -2.42 4.33
C LYS A 244 -13.60 -1.06 3.66
N VAL A 245 -12.69 -0.21 4.17
CA VAL A 245 -12.49 1.15 3.63
C VAL A 245 -11.96 1.11 2.18
N HIS A 246 -11.03 0.20 1.88
CA HIS A 246 -10.54 0.02 0.51
C HIS A 246 -11.65 -0.40 -0.46
N HIS A 247 -12.44 -1.42 -0.10
CA HIS A 247 -13.55 -1.89 -0.93
C HIS A 247 -14.61 -0.79 -1.15
N LEU A 248 -15.01 -0.08 -0.09
CA LEU A 248 -15.92 1.05 -0.20
C LEU A 248 -15.40 2.15 -1.14
N THR A 249 -14.09 2.43 -1.08
CA THR A 249 -13.46 3.43 -1.96
C THR A 249 -13.50 2.95 -3.42
N TYR A 250 -13.17 1.69 -3.69
CA TYR A 250 -13.19 1.14 -5.05
C TYR A 250 -14.60 1.09 -5.63
N GLU A 251 -15.61 0.79 -4.81
CA GLU A 251 -17.00 0.82 -5.23
C GLU A 251 -17.51 2.21 -5.58
N ASP A 252 -17.13 3.23 -4.81
CA ASP A 252 -17.48 4.62 -5.12
C ASP A 252 -16.86 5.07 -6.44
N ILE A 253 -15.58 4.72 -6.65
CA ILE A 253 -14.87 5.01 -7.91
C ILE A 253 -15.53 4.35 -9.10
N ASP A 254 -15.91 3.07 -8.96
CA ASP A 254 -16.58 2.30 -10.01
C ASP A 254 -17.98 2.86 -10.33
N LYS A 255 -18.75 3.27 -9.32
CA LYS A 255 -20.06 3.91 -9.48
C LYS A 255 -19.99 5.23 -10.25
N HIS A 256 -18.94 6.02 -10.01
CA HIS A 256 -18.78 7.34 -10.62
C HIS A 256 -17.83 7.38 -11.82
N GLY A 257 -17.22 6.25 -12.20
CA GLY A 257 -16.25 6.17 -13.30
C GLY A 257 -14.96 6.97 -13.07
N LYS A 258 -14.53 7.15 -11.81
CA LYS A 258 -13.41 8.04 -11.44
C LYS A 258 -12.05 7.33 -11.37
N TYR A 259 -11.77 6.40 -12.29
CA TYR A 259 -10.58 5.54 -12.23
C TYR A 259 -9.26 6.32 -12.37
N ASP A 260 -9.27 7.42 -13.11
CA ASP A 260 -8.09 8.26 -13.33
C ASP A 260 -7.53 8.86 -12.02
N LEU A 261 -8.35 9.02 -10.99
CA LEU A 261 -7.88 9.50 -9.68
C LEU A 261 -6.77 8.60 -9.12
N LEU A 262 -6.94 7.28 -9.22
CA LEU A 262 -5.97 6.29 -8.74
C LEU A 262 -4.86 5.97 -9.74
N ARG A 263 -4.95 6.42 -10.99
CA ARG A 263 -3.89 6.22 -11.98
C ARG A 263 -2.58 6.88 -11.55
N SER A 264 -1.44 6.24 -11.84
CA SER A 264 -0.12 6.66 -11.34
C SER A 264 -0.06 6.81 -9.82
N THR A 265 -0.78 5.95 -9.09
CA THR A 265 -0.66 5.78 -7.64
C THR A 265 -0.43 4.31 -7.31
N ARG A 266 0.13 4.04 -6.13
CA ARG A 266 0.34 2.66 -5.63
C ARG A 266 -0.94 1.87 -5.37
N TYR A 267 -2.10 2.52 -5.42
CA TYR A 267 -3.39 1.90 -5.10
C TYR A 267 -4.12 1.36 -6.33
N PHE A 268 -3.67 1.73 -7.54
CA PHE A 268 -4.32 1.32 -8.78
C PHE A 268 -4.43 -0.20 -8.90
N GLY A 269 -3.33 -0.93 -8.65
CA GLY A 269 -3.37 -2.39 -8.76
C GLY A 269 -4.29 -3.06 -7.75
N GLY A 270 -4.41 -2.52 -6.52
CA GLY A 270 -5.35 -3.02 -5.53
C GLY A 270 -6.82 -2.86 -5.98
N MET A 271 -7.14 -1.75 -6.65
CA MET A 271 -8.45 -1.53 -7.26
C MET A 271 -8.70 -2.52 -8.41
N VAL A 272 -7.76 -2.65 -9.35
CA VAL A 272 -7.89 -3.59 -10.48
C VAL A 272 -8.09 -5.01 -9.98
N TRP A 273 -7.29 -5.44 -9.00
CA TRP A 273 -7.40 -6.76 -8.39
C TRP A 273 -8.78 -7.00 -7.78
N TYR A 274 -9.31 -6.02 -7.05
CA TYR A 274 -10.67 -6.09 -6.49
C TYR A 274 -11.74 -6.20 -7.59
N LEU A 275 -11.65 -5.40 -8.64
CA LEU A 275 -12.63 -5.39 -9.73
C LEU A 275 -12.60 -6.71 -10.54
N VAL A 276 -11.42 -7.26 -10.80
CA VAL A 276 -11.27 -8.53 -11.53
C VAL A 276 -11.81 -9.71 -10.72
N ASN A 277 -11.50 -9.77 -9.41
CA ASN A 277 -12.02 -10.85 -8.55
C ASN A 277 -13.55 -10.80 -8.43
N ASN A 278 -14.14 -9.60 -8.40
CA ASN A 278 -15.60 -9.43 -8.33
C ASN A 278 -16.29 -9.40 -9.71
N LYS A 279 -15.56 -9.63 -10.81
CA LYS A 279 -16.09 -9.60 -12.18
C LYS A 279 -16.79 -8.28 -12.55
N ARG A 280 -16.27 -7.16 -12.07
CA ARG A 280 -16.78 -5.79 -12.34
C ARG A 280 -15.74 -4.94 -13.09
N ILE A 281 -15.26 -5.44 -14.22
CA ILE A 281 -14.20 -4.74 -14.99
C ILE A 281 -14.74 -3.83 -16.09
N ASP A 282 -16.04 -3.91 -16.40
CA ASP A 282 -16.67 -3.19 -17.52
C ASP A 282 -16.40 -1.69 -17.50
N GLY A 283 -16.60 -1.03 -16.35
CA GLY A 283 -16.44 0.42 -16.24
C GLY A 283 -14.99 0.86 -16.43
N LEU A 284 -14.02 0.10 -15.88
CA LEU A 284 -12.60 0.36 -16.07
C LEU A 284 -12.17 0.14 -17.52
N LEU A 285 -12.69 -0.91 -18.16
CA LEU A 285 -12.41 -1.22 -19.56
C LEU A 285 -12.89 -0.11 -20.49
N ILE A 286 -14.09 0.42 -20.23
CA ILE A 286 -14.66 1.57 -20.94
C ILE A 286 -13.77 2.81 -20.77
N ASP A 287 -13.37 3.13 -19.54
CA ASP A 287 -12.49 4.29 -19.26
C ASP A 287 -11.14 4.18 -19.97
N GLN A 288 -10.57 2.97 -20.07
CA GLN A 288 -9.32 2.75 -20.80
C GLN A 288 -9.49 2.94 -22.31
N ILE A 289 -10.58 2.46 -22.91
CA ILE A 289 -10.84 2.62 -24.34
C ILE A 289 -11.10 4.10 -24.68
N GLN A 290 -11.87 4.82 -23.85
CA GLN A 290 -12.17 6.24 -24.05
C GLN A 290 -10.93 7.16 -23.93
N ARG A 291 -9.83 6.66 -23.36
CA ARG A 291 -8.57 7.39 -23.18
C ARG A 291 -7.47 6.92 -24.14
N ASP A 292 -7.83 6.16 -25.18
CA ASP A 292 -6.91 5.58 -26.16
C ASP A 292 -5.86 4.62 -25.57
N LEU A 293 -6.17 3.99 -24.42
CA LEU A 293 -5.28 3.08 -23.71
C LEU A 293 -5.64 1.62 -23.99
N ILE A 294 -5.67 1.27 -25.29
CA ILE A 294 -6.07 -0.07 -25.75
C ILE A 294 -5.13 -1.16 -25.23
N ASP A 295 -3.83 -0.88 -25.14
CA ASP A 295 -2.86 -1.83 -24.61
C ASP A 295 -3.15 -2.21 -23.15
N ASP A 296 -3.61 -1.26 -22.35
CA ASP A 296 -3.98 -1.49 -20.95
C ASP A 296 -5.32 -2.23 -20.86
N ALA A 297 -6.27 -1.94 -21.75
CA ALA A 297 -7.53 -2.66 -21.88
C ALA A 297 -7.32 -4.15 -22.26
N ILE A 298 -6.41 -4.42 -23.19
CA ILE A 298 -6.01 -5.79 -23.55
C ILE A 298 -5.36 -6.47 -22.34
N SER A 299 -4.45 -5.78 -21.65
CA SER A 299 -3.81 -6.26 -20.43
C SER A 299 -4.82 -6.59 -19.32
N LEU A 300 -5.88 -5.80 -19.17
CA LEU A 300 -6.96 -6.04 -18.20
C LEU A 300 -7.73 -7.33 -18.52
N VAL A 301 -8.13 -7.53 -19.78
CA VAL A 301 -8.83 -8.76 -20.22
C VAL A 301 -7.92 -9.98 -20.08
N ARG A 302 -6.62 -9.85 -20.38
CA ARG A 302 -5.63 -10.92 -20.13
C ARG A 302 -5.55 -11.28 -18.66
N LEU A 303 -5.47 -10.29 -17.77
CA LEU A 303 -5.47 -10.51 -16.32
C LEU A 303 -6.76 -11.20 -15.86
N TYR A 304 -7.91 -10.82 -16.42
CA TYR A 304 -9.18 -11.47 -16.15
C TYR A 304 -9.18 -12.96 -16.55
N HIS A 305 -8.68 -13.30 -17.74
CA HIS A 305 -8.56 -14.71 -18.18
C HIS A 305 -7.54 -15.52 -17.36
N ILE A 306 -6.49 -14.88 -16.84
CA ILE A 306 -5.52 -15.51 -15.94
C ILE A 306 -6.17 -15.90 -14.60
N LEU A 307 -7.06 -15.06 -14.07
CA LEU A 307 -7.76 -15.33 -12.80
C LEU A 307 -8.99 -16.22 -12.94
N HIS A 308 -9.67 -16.17 -14.09
CA HIS A 308 -10.88 -16.95 -14.38
C HIS A 308 -10.66 -17.83 -15.63
N PRO A 309 -9.81 -18.88 -15.54
CA PRO A 309 -9.46 -19.73 -16.70
C PRO A 309 -10.65 -20.56 -17.22
N ASP A 310 -11.62 -20.85 -16.36
CA ASP A 310 -12.85 -21.61 -16.68
C ASP A 310 -13.97 -20.70 -17.21
N GLY A 311 -13.72 -19.40 -17.36
CA GLY A 311 -14.67 -18.46 -17.94
C GLY A 311 -14.97 -18.77 -19.42
N GLN A 312 -16.19 -18.48 -19.86
CA GLN A 312 -16.60 -18.57 -21.26
C GLN A 312 -15.70 -17.70 -22.14
N SER A 313 -15.36 -16.49 -21.68
CA SER A 313 -14.50 -15.57 -22.44
C SER A 313 -13.09 -16.12 -22.61
N ALA A 314 -12.56 -16.81 -21.58
CA ALA A 314 -11.23 -17.39 -21.59
C ALA A 314 -11.15 -18.63 -22.49
N GLN A 315 -12.19 -19.45 -22.52
CA GLN A 315 -12.29 -20.62 -23.40
C GLN A 315 -12.44 -20.20 -24.86
N GLU A 316 -13.38 -19.31 -25.18
CA GLU A 316 -13.57 -18.83 -26.54
C GLU A 316 -12.34 -18.08 -27.07
N ALA A 317 -11.64 -17.33 -26.22
CA ALA A 317 -10.40 -16.67 -26.61
C ALA A 317 -9.28 -17.67 -26.97
N LYS A 318 -9.22 -18.82 -26.28
CA LYS A 318 -8.27 -19.90 -26.61
C LYS A 318 -8.66 -20.60 -27.90
N ASP A 319 -9.94 -20.90 -28.09
CA ASP A 319 -10.45 -21.59 -29.28
C ASP A 319 -10.26 -20.76 -30.56
N GLN A 320 -10.49 -19.45 -30.46
CA GLN A 320 -10.33 -18.50 -31.58
C GLN A 320 -8.90 -17.97 -31.72
N ALA A 321 -7.98 -18.36 -30.83
CA ALA A 321 -6.64 -17.76 -30.70
C ALA A 321 -6.70 -16.22 -30.78
N ALA A 322 -7.67 -15.63 -30.08
CA ALA A 322 -7.98 -14.21 -30.21
C ALA A 322 -6.85 -13.37 -29.61
N GLU A 323 -6.33 -12.43 -30.42
CA GLU A 323 -5.29 -11.50 -29.99
C GLU A 323 -5.72 -10.04 -30.11
N GLY A 324 -5.07 -9.18 -29.31
CA GLY A 324 -5.28 -7.74 -29.33
C GLY A 324 -6.74 -7.35 -29.04
N ILE A 325 -7.31 -6.52 -29.91
CA ILE A 325 -8.67 -5.99 -29.76
C ILE A 325 -9.74 -7.10 -29.84
N ASN A 326 -9.43 -8.23 -30.47
CA ASN A 326 -10.38 -9.35 -30.56
C ASN A 326 -10.64 -9.97 -29.18
N LEU A 327 -9.67 -9.93 -28.25
CA LEU A 327 -9.89 -10.35 -26.86
C LEU A 327 -11.00 -9.52 -26.19
N ILE A 328 -10.98 -8.21 -26.41
CA ILE A 328 -11.98 -7.30 -25.85
C ILE A 328 -13.36 -7.60 -26.46
N LYS A 329 -13.43 -7.89 -27.77
CA LYS A 329 -14.69 -8.27 -28.43
C LYS A 329 -15.24 -9.60 -27.93
N VAL A 330 -14.39 -10.61 -27.71
CA VAL A 330 -14.81 -11.90 -27.14
C VAL A 330 -15.35 -11.70 -25.74
N PHE A 331 -14.63 -10.97 -24.89
CA PHE A 331 -15.08 -10.65 -23.53
C PHE A 331 -16.42 -9.87 -23.52
N ALA A 332 -16.57 -8.87 -24.39
CA ALA A 332 -17.77 -8.06 -24.49
C ALA A 332 -19.03 -8.86 -24.85
N LYS A 333 -18.89 -9.94 -25.63
CA LYS A 333 -20.03 -10.77 -26.06
C LYS A 333 -20.42 -11.86 -25.07
N THR A 334 -19.46 -12.33 -24.27
CA THR A 334 -19.62 -13.51 -23.42
C THR A 334 -19.93 -13.13 -21.98
N GLU A 335 -19.05 -12.37 -21.33
CA GLU A 335 -19.07 -12.19 -19.87
C GLU A 335 -19.35 -10.75 -19.41
N ALA A 336 -19.19 -9.75 -20.28
CA ALA A 336 -19.43 -8.37 -19.91
C ALA A 336 -20.91 -8.08 -19.64
N GLN A 337 -21.21 -7.38 -18.54
CA GLN A 337 -22.59 -6.95 -18.24
C GLN A 337 -23.02 -5.81 -19.16
N LYS A 338 -22.07 -4.92 -19.50
CA LYS A 338 -22.26 -3.78 -20.40
C LYS A 338 -21.66 -4.03 -21.78
N GLY A 339 -21.77 -5.26 -22.29
CA GLY A 339 -21.19 -5.69 -23.58
C GLY A 339 -21.50 -4.75 -24.76
N ALA A 340 -22.78 -4.40 -24.96
CA ALA A 340 -23.21 -3.51 -26.04
C ALA A 340 -22.55 -2.12 -25.97
N TYR A 341 -22.34 -1.59 -24.76
CA TYR A 341 -21.70 -0.29 -24.58
C TYR A 341 -20.19 -0.37 -24.85
N ILE A 342 -19.54 -1.47 -24.46
CA ILE A 342 -18.13 -1.72 -24.76
C ILE A 342 -17.93 -1.84 -26.29
N GLU A 343 -18.79 -2.58 -26.99
CA GLU A 343 -18.72 -2.68 -28.44
C GLU A 343 -18.92 -1.34 -29.15
N LEU A 344 -19.89 -0.53 -28.69
CA LEU A 344 -20.11 0.82 -29.21
C LEU A 344 -18.87 1.70 -29.00
N THR A 345 -18.30 1.69 -27.79
CA THR A 345 -17.11 2.48 -27.45
C THR A 345 -15.91 2.06 -28.30
N LEU A 346 -15.73 0.75 -28.54
CA LEU A 346 -14.70 0.22 -29.44
C LEU A 346 -14.92 0.65 -30.89
N GLN A 347 -16.16 0.73 -31.36
CA GLN A 347 -16.45 1.20 -32.73
C GLN A 347 -16.10 2.68 -32.90
N THR A 348 -16.45 3.52 -31.92
CA THR A 348 -16.08 4.94 -31.90
C THR A 348 -14.56 5.11 -31.95
N TYR A 349 -13.82 4.39 -31.10
CA TYR A 349 -12.36 4.40 -31.11
C TYR A 349 -11.75 4.03 -32.48
N HIS A 350 -12.27 2.98 -33.15
CA HIS A 350 -11.78 2.62 -34.49
C HIS A 350 -12.05 3.72 -35.52
N GLN A 351 -13.23 4.36 -35.48
CA GLN A 351 -13.56 5.44 -36.41
C GLN A 351 -12.64 6.65 -36.21
N GLU A 352 -12.37 7.01 -34.96
CA GLU A 352 -11.44 8.10 -34.62
C GLU A 352 -10.02 7.77 -35.08
N THR A 353 -9.54 6.55 -34.81
CA THR A 353 -8.21 6.10 -35.24
C THR A 353 -8.06 6.13 -36.77
N LEU A 354 -9.08 5.69 -37.51
CA LEU A 354 -9.11 5.73 -38.97
C LEU A 354 -9.09 7.17 -39.50
N SER A 355 -9.83 8.08 -38.85
CA SER A 355 -9.84 9.49 -39.23
C SER A 355 -8.48 10.16 -39.01
N HIS A 356 -7.80 9.88 -37.91
CA HIS A 356 -6.46 10.39 -37.62
C HIS A 356 -5.40 9.83 -38.58
N SER A 357 -5.55 8.56 -38.97
CA SER A 357 -4.66 7.90 -39.93
C SER A 357 -4.85 8.42 -41.36
N ALA A 358 -6.04 8.89 -41.70
CA ALA A 358 -6.35 9.48 -43.01
C ALA A 358 -6.02 10.98 -43.11
N ALA A 359 -5.89 11.66 -41.97
CA ALA A 359 -5.55 13.09 -41.89
C ALA A 359 -4.04 13.38 -41.71
N SER A 360 -3.23 12.35 -41.43
CA SER A 360 -1.76 12.39 -41.45
C SER A 360 -1.24 11.91 -42.81
#